data_AF-A0A199V7S0-F1
#
_entry.id   AF-A0A199V7S0-F1
#
_cell.length_a   1.000
_cell.length_b   1.000
_cell.length_c   1.000
_cell.angle_alpha   90.00
_cell.angle_beta   90.00
_cell.angle_gamma   90.00
#
_symmetry.space_group_name_H-M   'P 1'
#
loop_
_entity.id
_entity.type
_entity.pdbx_description
1 polymer ?
#
loop_
_entity_poly.entity_id
_entity_poly.type
_entity_poly.pdbx_seq_one_letter_code
_entity_poly.pdbx_strand_id
1 'polypeptide(L)'
;MGCNMPESSCAAAWEPEWTQSRRVGGYLVSPFCFFWEPSQAISDLVLVADVLYDLGTGLEVLSPLCPHLFLEVAGLGNFAKGMAVVAARATRLPIYSSFAREGNLSDLFAKGEAISTLFNVVGLGAGIQLASTVCSSMQGKLIVGPLLSALHIYSVVQEMRAAPVNTLNPQRTAMVVADFVKSGKVSSPADLRYRENLLFPNRLIEEAGNVVVGQPIRKAIKKPQKLKELREAFPNEKFLVNRRSEKTYMLLEQSATGEDALRGWLVAAFAAEMERSSGRGSGQAVLHEAYEKMERVFPSFVAQVKAKGWYTDQFLDGSGVRFAY
;
A
#
# COMPACT_ATOMS: atom_id res chain seq x y z
N MET A 1 37.58 43.51 -31.64
CA MET A 1 36.20 43.00 -31.48
C MET A 1 36.27 41.49 -31.50
N GLY A 2 36.16 40.88 -30.33
CA GLY A 2 36.15 39.43 -30.15
C GLY A 2 35.44 39.14 -28.83
N CYS A 3 34.38 38.33 -28.89
CA CYS A 3 33.62 37.86 -27.74
C CYS A 3 34.52 37.03 -26.80
N ASN A 4 34.31 37.17 -25.50
CA ASN A 4 34.56 36.13 -24.51
C ASN A 4 33.68 36.39 -23.28
N MET A 5 32.74 35.47 -23.02
CA MET A 5 32.12 35.32 -21.70
C MET A 5 33.13 34.67 -20.74
N PRO A 6 33.08 34.99 -19.44
CA PRO A 6 33.52 34.06 -18.41
C PRO A 6 32.31 33.48 -17.65
N GLU A 7 32.19 32.16 -17.72
CA GLU A 7 31.47 31.36 -16.73
C GLU A 7 32.23 31.34 -15.40
N SER A 8 31.49 31.03 -14.33
CA SER A 8 31.93 30.55 -13.01
C SER A 8 32.38 31.58 -11.95
N SER A 9 31.49 31.83 -10.98
CA SER A 9 31.79 31.83 -9.53
C SER A 9 30.57 32.30 -8.72
N CYS A 10 29.68 31.37 -8.33
CA CYS A 10 28.71 31.56 -7.25
C CYS A 10 28.31 30.21 -6.60
N ALA A 11 29.27 29.28 -6.51
CA ALA A 11 29.06 27.96 -5.91
C ALA A 11 30.14 27.69 -4.84
N ALA A 12 30.19 28.53 -3.80
CA ALA A 12 31.00 28.26 -2.61
C ALA A 12 30.66 29.26 -1.48
N ALA A 13 29.50 29.11 -0.83
CA ALA A 13 29.22 29.87 0.41
C ALA A 13 28.15 29.28 1.36
N TRP A 14 27.50 28.16 1.05
CA TRP A 14 26.29 27.74 1.80
C TRP A 14 26.38 26.36 2.48
N GLU A 15 27.56 25.76 2.62
CA GLU A 15 27.67 24.36 3.10
C GLU A 15 27.89 24.10 4.61
N PRO A 16 28.34 25.00 5.50
CA PRO A 16 28.62 24.57 6.89
C PRO A 16 27.43 24.65 7.86
N GLU A 17 26.45 25.54 7.66
CA GLU A 17 25.39 25.80 8.67
C GLU A 17 24.14 24.91 8.56
N TRP A 18 23.97 24.17 7.46
CA TRP A 18 22.76 23.37 7.20
C TRP A 18 22.73 22.00 7.89
N THR A 19 23.88 21.50 8.36
CA THR A 19 24.00 20.14 8.94
C THR A 19 23.72 20.09 10.45
N GLN A 20 23.66 21.24 11.14
CA GLN A 20 23.49 21.26 12.60
C GLN A 20 22.01 21.37 13.03
N SER A 21 21.14 21.96 12.20
CA SER A 21 19.72 22.18 12.53
C SER A 21 18.84 20.90 12.41
N ARG A 22 19.30 19.85 11.71
CA ARG A 22 18.53 18.61 11.50
C ARG A 22 18.63 17.56 12.62
N ARG A 23 19.38 17.83 13.71
CA ARG A 23 19.65 16.82 14.74
C ARG A 23 18.58 16.69 15.84
N VAL A 24 17.54 17.53 15.85
CA VAL A 24 16.57 17.57 16.98
C VAL A 24 15.09 17.59 16.57
N GLY A 25 14.74 17.64 15.28
CA GLY A 25 13.34 17.73 14.85
C GLY A 25 13.00 16.80 13.69
N GLY A 26 12.67 15.55 14.01
CA GLY A 26 12.23 14.56 13.02
C GLY A 26 10.79 14.09 13.17
N TYR A 27 10.08 14.47 14.24
CA TYR A 27 8.88 13.74 14.66
C TYR A 27 7.58 14.12 13.95
N LEU A 28 7.54 15.11 13.06
CA LEU A 28 6.28 15.62 12.48
C LEU A 28 6.41 15.95 10.99
N VAL A 29 6.75 14.95 10.18
CA VAL A 29 6.70 15.04 8.72
C VAL A 29 5.57 14.16 8.18
N SER A 30 4.34 14.41 8.62
CA SER A 30 3.14 13.80 8.03
C SER A 30 2.30 14.91 7.39
N PRO A 31 2.26 15.01 6.04
CA PRO A 31 1.47 16.00 5.34
C PRO A 31 0.03 15.50 5.16
N PHE A 32 -0.85 15.89 6.08
CA PHE A 32 -2.31 15.79 5.96
C PHE A 32 -2.82 16.30 4.60
N CYS A 33 -3.57 15.50 3.84
CA CYS A 33 -4.57 15.97 2.86
C CYS A 33 -5.65 14.92 2.53
N PHE A 34 -6.92 15.35 2.53
CA PHE A 34 -8.14 14.55 2.30
C PHE A 34 -8.67 14.70 0.85
N PHE A 35 -9.25 13.58 0.34
CA PHE A 35 -10.27 13.44 -0.74
C PHE A 35 -9.85 13.23 -2.23
N TRP A 36 -9.49 11.96 -2.56
CA TRP A 36 -9.32 11.27 -3.87
C TRP A 36 -8.01 11.47 -4.69
N GLU A 37 -7.21 10.46 -5.11
CA GLU A 37 -6.86 9.14 -4.56
C GLU A 37 -5.45 8.69 -5.06
N PRO A 38 -4.41 8.64 -4.22
CA PRO A 38 -3.12 8.04 -4.56
C PRO A 38 -3.27 6.52 -4.74
N SER A 39 -2.61 5.92 -5.73
CA SER A 39 -2.63 4.46 -5.93
C SER A 39 -2.25 3.70 -4.64
N GLN A 40 -2.75 2.48 -4.45
CA GLN A 40 -2.39 1.64 -3.28
C GLN A 40 -0.87 1.55 -3.11
N ALA A 41 -0.12 1.49 -4.22
CA ALA A 41 1.34 1.48 -4.20
C ALA A 41 1.96 2.75 -3.57
N ILE A 42 1.35 3.92 -3.78
CA ILE A 42 1.77 5.16 -3.13
C ILE A 42 1.48 5.09 -1.62
N SER A 43 0.30 4.59 -1.24
CA SER A 43 -0.06 4.43 0.19
C SER A 43 0.88 3.46 0.90
N ASP A 44 1.17 2.31 0.29
CA ASP A 44 2.10 1.33 0.83
C ASP A 44 3.52 1.91 0.94
N LEU A 45 3.97 2.67 -0.06
CA LEU A 45 5.28 3.33 -0.05
C LEU A 45 5.39 4.38 1.06
N VAL A 46 4.33 5.16 1.31
CA VAL A 46 4.29 6.13 2.43
C VAL A 46 4.41 5.41 3.76
N LEU A 47 3.62 4.35 3.99
CA LEU A 47 3.67 3.60 5.25
C LEU A 47 5.04 2.99 5.50
N VAL A 48 5.65 2.39 4.47
CA VAL A 48 7.00 1.82 4.54
C VAL A 48 8.04 2.91 4.81
N ALA A 49 7.90 4.09 4.18
CA ALA A 49 8.79 5.22 4.41
C ALA A 49 8.73 5.70 5.86
N ASP A 50 7.53 5.86 6.43
CA ASP A 50 7.36 6.33 7.81
C ASP A 50 7.90 5.31 8.84
N VAL A 51 7.67 4.01 8.60
CA VAL A 51 8.28 2.94 9.43
C VAL A 51 9.81 2.96 9.33
N LEU A 52 10.36 3.15 8.12
CA LEU A 52 11.80 3.22 7.90
C LEU A 52 12.42 4.47 8.57
N TYR A 53 11.69 5.59 8.57
CA TYR A 53 12.09 6.82 9.25
C TYR A 53 12.17 6.63 10.77
N ASP A 54 11.14 6.00 11.35
CA ASP A 54 11.09 5.69 12.78
C ASP A 54 12.19 4.72 13.20
N LEU A 55 12.46 3.69 12.37
CA LEU A 55 13.57 2.78 12.58
C LEU A 55 14.92 3.52 12.55
N GLY A 56 15.13 4.40 11.57
CA GLY A 56 16.34 5.20 11.46
C GLY A 56 16.55 6.12 12.67
N THR A 57 15.47 6.71 13.18
CA THR A 57 15.48 7.51 14.41
C THR A 57 15.79 6.65 15.64
N GLY A 58 15.21 5.45 15.73
CA GLY A 58 15.52 4.48 16.78
C GLY A 58 16.99 4.08 16.80
N LEU A 59 17.59 3.83 15.64
CA LEU A 59 19.02 3.53 15.51
C LEU A 59 19.90 4.67 16.03
N GLU A 60 19.56 5.92 15.74
CA GLU A 60 20.31 7.07 16.29
C GLU A 60 20.18 7.18 17.80
N VAL A 61 18.99 6.94 18.36
CA VAL A 61 18.77 6.94 19.82
C VAL A 61 19.58 5.83 20.50
N LEU A 62 19.70 4.67 19.84
CA LEU A 62 20.45 3.52 20.35
C LEU A 62 21.96 3.62 20.11
N SER A 63 22.41 4.44 19.15
CA SER A 63 23.83 4.56 18.78
C SER A 63 24.79 4.79 19.98
N PRO A 64 24.45 5.60 21.01
CA PRO A 64 25.35 5.81 22.16
C PRO A 64 25.50 4.57 23.06
N LEU A 65 24.59 3.60 22.97
CA LEU A 65 24.67 2.33 23.72
C LEU A 65 25.65 1.33 23.09
N CYS A 66 26.02 1.53 21.82
CA CYS A 66 26.97 0.71 21.07
C CYS A 66 28.19 1.54 20.66
N PRO A 67 29.06 1.99 21.60
CA PRO A 67 30.17 2.89 21.29
C PRO A 67 31.18 2.31 20.28
N HIS A 68 31.30 0.98 20.24
CA HIS A 68 32.17 0.25 19.31
C HIS A 68 31.65 0.23 17.86
N LEU A 69 30.34 0.43 17.65
CA LEU A 69 29.68 0.48 16.34
C LEU A 69 28.96 1.82 16.11
N PHE A 70 29.30 2.86 16.88
CA PHE A 70 28.57 4.13 16.89
C PHE A 70 28.41 4.71 15.49
N LEU A 71 29.51 4.75 14.72
CA LEU A 71 29.52 5.32 13.37
C LEU A 71 28.65 4.50 12.40
N GLU A 72 28.68 3.17 12.50
CA GLU A 72 27.90 2.28 11.65
C GLU A 72 26.40 2.38 11.96
N VAL A 73 26.03 2.35 13.24
CA VAL A 73 24.63 2.44 13.68
C VAL A 73 24.04 3.82 13.37
N ALA A 74 24.78 4.90 13.66
CA ALA A 74 24.34 6.26 13.33
C ALA A 74 24.32 6.52 11.82
N GLY A 75 25.26 5.96 11.07
CA GLY A 75 25.31 6.02 9.61
C GLY A 75 24.11 5.31 8.97
N LEU A 76 23.81 4.09 9.43
CA LEU A 76 22.64 3.33 8.98
C LEU A 76 21.33 4.04 9.33
N GLY A 77 21.24 4.64 10.53
CA GLY A 77 20.10 5.45 10.94
C GLY A 77 19.87 6.65 10.02
N ASN A 78 20.93 7.39 9.67
CA ASN A 78 20.83 8.51 8.72
C ASN A 78 20.49 8.06 7.30
N PHE A 79 21.05 6.93 6.85
CA PHE A 79 20.72 6.36 5.56
C PHE A 79 19.23 5.99 5.47
N ALA A 80 18.69 5.30 6.48
CA ALA A 80 17.28 4.93 6.55
C ALA A 80 16.36 6.16 6.50
N LYS A 81 16.64 7.19 7.32
CA LYS A 81 15.89 8.46 7.29
C LYS A 81 15.99 9.15 5.93
N GLY A 82 17.17 9.15 5.31
CA GLY A 82 17.36 9.73 3.97
C GLY A 82 16.47 9.06 2.92
N MET A 83 16.45 7.72 2.90
CA MET A 83 15.60 6.93 2.03
C MET A 83 14.11 7.20 2.27
N ALA A 84 13.68 7.25 3.53
CA ALA A 84 12.31 7.57 3.89
C ALA A 84 11.87 8.96 3.40
N VAL A 85 12.72 9.99 3.57
CA VAL A 85 12.43 11.35 3.09
C VAL A 85 12.33 11.39 1.56
N VAL A 86 13.18 10.64 0.85
CA VAL A 86 13.11 10.55 -0.62
C VAL A 86 11.78 9.91 -1.04
N ALA A 87 11.38 8.81 -0.41
CA ALA A 87 10.10 8.15 -0.69
C ALA A 87 8.91 9.08 -0.42
N ALA A 88 8.89 9.77 0.72
CA ALA A 88 7.84 10.73 1.07
C ALA A 88 7.77 11.92 0.09
N ARG A 89 8.92 12.39 -0.43
CA ARG A 89 8.94 13.46 -1.43
C ARG A 89 8.46 13.00 -2.79
N ALA A 90 8.79 11.76 -3.18
CA ALA A 90 8.37 11.19 -4.45
C ALA A 90 6.84 11.02 -4.52
N THR A 91 6.18 10.82 -3.38
CA THR A 91 4.72 10.63 -3.31
C THR A 91 3.93 11.93 -3.23
N ARG A 92 4.54 13.05 -2.78
CA ARG A 92 3.85 14.35 -2.62
C ARG A 92 3.20 14.86 -3.90
N LEU A 93 3.95 14.92 -5.01
CA LEU A 93 3.43 15.50 -6.25
C LEU A 93 2.24 14.70 -6.82
N PRO A 94 2.31 13.36 -6.94
CA PRO A 94 1.16 12.54 -7.30
C PRO A 94 -0.07 12.79 -6.39
N ILE A 95 0.14 12.89 -5.07
CA ILE A 95 -0.94 13.16 -4.10
C ILE A 95 -1.58 14.54 -4.35
N TYR A 96 -0.79 15.61 -4.45
CA TYR A 96 -1.34 16.94 -4.73
C TYR A 96 -2.03 17.01 -6.10
N SER A 97 -1.49 16.31 -7.11
CA SER A 97 -2.09 16.24 -8.44
C SER A 97 -3.43 15.52 -8.45
N SER A 98 -3.65 14.54 -7.56
CA SER A 98 -4.93 13.83 -7.48
C SER A 98 -6.03 14.72 -6.90
N PHE A 99 -5.66 15.64 -6.00
CA PHE A 99 -6.58 16.60 -5.39
C PHE A 99 -6.81 17.86 -6.26
N ALA A 100 -5.95 18.10 -7.24
CA ALA A 100 -6.05 19.29 -8.08
C ALA A 100 -7.21 19.17 -9.08
N ARG A 101 -8.03 20.21 -9.16
CA ARG A 101 -8.94 20.49 -10.28
C ARG A 101 -8.20 21.36 -11.30
N GLU A 102 -8.67 21.39 -12.54
CA GLU A 102 -8.03 22.12 -13.64
C GLU A 102 -7.53 23.52 -13.21
N GLY A 103 -6.21 23.73 -13.27
CA GLY A 103 -5.57 25.02 -12.98
C GLY A 103 -5.26 25.34 -11.51
N ASN A 104 -5.64 24.51 -10.52
CA ASN A 104 -5.45 24.85 -9.09
C ASN A 104 -4.32 24.07 -8.36
N LEU A 105 -3.53 23.27 -9.07
CA LEU A 105 -2.47 22.43 -8.47
C LEU A 105 -1.44 23.25 -7.68
N SER A 106 -1.01 24.40 -8.22
CA SER A 106 -0.02 25.26 -7.59
C SER A 106 -0.52 25.89 -6.29
N ASP A 107 -1.79 26.30 -6.24
CA ASP A 107 -2.42 26.85 -5.03
C ASP A 107 -2.56 25.78 -3.94
N LEU A 108 -2.98 24.57 -4.31
CA LEU A 108 -3.08 23.46 -3.37
C LEU A 108 -1.70 23.09 -2.81
N PHE A 109 -0.69 22.98 -3.68
CA PHE A 109 0.68 22.70 -3.26
C PHE A 109 1.22 23.78 -2.31
N ALA A 110 1.04 25.06 -2.64
CA ALA A 110 1.48 26.17 -1.80
C ALA A 110 0.80 26.16 -0.41
N LYS A 111 -0.51 25.90 -0.36
CA LYS A 111 -1.26 25.78 0.90
C LYS A 111 -0.80 24.58 1.73
N GLY A 112 -0.63 23.44 1.08
CA GLY A 112 -0.15 22.21 1.72
C GLY A 112 1.25 22.37 2.31
N GLU A 113 2.18 22.97 1.57
CA GLU A 113 3.54 23.25 2.06
C GLU A 113 3.57 24.29 3.19
N ALA A 114 2.72 25.32 3.12
CA ALA A 114 2.61 26.32 4.20
C ALA A 114 2.12 25.67 5.51
N ILE A 115 1.07 24.84 5.43
CA ILE A 115 0.55 24.09 6.58
C ILE A 115 1.60 23.12 7.11
N SER A 116 2.26 22.36 6.23
CA SER A 116 3.31 21.42 6.62
C SER A 116 4.46 22.12 7.35
N THR A 117 4.88 23.29 6.86
CA THR A 117 5.93 24.09 7.48
C THR A 117 5.53 24.59 8.87
N LEU A 118 4.30 25.09 9.02
CA LEU A 118 3.79 25.56 10.31
C LEU A 118 3.79 24.43 11.35
N PHE A 119 3.23 23.27 11.01
CA PHE A 119 3.21 22.12 11.90
C PHE A 119 4.61 21.57 12.20
N ASN A 120 5.55 21.65 11.25
CA ASN A 120 6.94 21.28 11.50
C ASN A 120 7.61 22.22 12.53
N VAL A 121 7.37 23.53 12.47
CA VAL A 121 7.90 24.49 13.45
C VAL A 121 7.31 24.25 14.84
N VAL A 122 5.98 24.09 14.93
CA VAL A 122 5.30 23.77 16.18
C VAL A 122 5.81 22.44 16.76
N GLY A 123 5.95 21.44 15.89
CA GLY A 123 6.46 20.13 16.23
C GLY A 123 7.89 20.12 16.74
N LEU A 124 8.78 20.90 16.11
CA LEU A 124 10.14 21.10 16.57
C LEU A 124 10.17 21.75 17.94
N GLY A 125 9.34 22.77 18.18
CA GLY A 125 9.21 23.41 19.50
C GLY A 125 8.80 22.42 20.59
N ALA A 126 7.77 21.62 20.33
CA ALA A 126 7.32 20.56 21.23
C ALA A 126 8.41 19.49 21.45
N GLY A 127 9.11 19.10 20.38
CA GLY A 127 10.21 18.14 20.42
C GLY A 127 11.39 18.60 21.28
N ILE A 128 11.78 19.87 21.17
CA ILE A 128 12.84 20.47 22.02
C ILE A 128 12.41 20.51 23.49
N GLN A 129 11.17 20.88 23.77
CA GLN A 129 10.64 20.88 25.13
C GLN A 129 10.62 19.47 25.75
N LEU A 130 10.26 18.46 24.95
CA LEU A 130 10.28 17.06 25.39
C LEU A 130 11.72 16.52 25.55
N ALA A 131 12.62 16.91 24.65
CA ALA A 131 14.04 16.58 24.68
C ALA A 131 14.71 17.08 25.97
N SER A 132 14.42 18.32 26.36
CA SER A 132 14.99 18.97 27.54
C SER A 132 14.40 18.51 28.87
N THR A 133 13.23 17.88 28.87
CA THR A 133 12.54 17.42 30.09
C THR A 133 12.71 15.91 30.30
N VAL A 134 11.88 15.11 29.64
CA VAL A 134 11.75 13.65 29.86
C VAL A 134 12.88 12.87 29.19
N CYS A 135 13.33 13.33 28.02
CA CYS A 135 14.39 12.69 27.24
C CYS A 135 15.81 13.14 27.65
N SER A 136 15.96 13.82 28.78
CA SER A 136 17.26 14.12 29.39
C SER A 136 17.99 12.85 29.84
N SER A 137 17.24 11.82 30.26
CA SER A 137 17.76 10.50 30.63
C SER A 137 17.66 9.49 29.48
N MET A 138 18.60 8.53 29.44
CA MET A 138 18.56 7.45 28.45
C MET A 138 17.30 6.58 28.60
N GLN A 139 16.88 6.30 29.83
CA GLN A 139 15.64 5.55 30.11
C GLN A 139 14.40 6.28 29.56
N GLY A 140 14.34 7.60 29.71
CA GLY A 140 13.27 8.42 29.15
C GLY A 140 13.20 8.32 27.63
N LYS A 141 14.34 8.39 26.93
CA LYS A 141 14.41 8.22 25.47
C LYS A 141 13.91 6.85 25.01
N LEU A 142 14.29 5.79 25.73
CA LEU A 142 13.90 4.41 25.39
C LEU A 142 12.41 4.11 25.63
N ILE A 143 11.73 4.88 26.48
CA ILE A 143 10.28 4.76 26.71
C ILE A 143 9.51 5.68 25.77
N VAL A 144 9.88 6.97 25.73
CA VAL A 144 9.17 7.99 24.95
C VAL A 144 9.34 7.78 23.46
N GLY A 145 10.52 7.35 22.99
CA GLY A 145 10.80 7.12 21.57
C GLY A 145 9.84 6.11 20.92
N PRO A 146 9.75 4.87 21.44
CA PRO A 146 8.80 3.88 20.93
C PRO A 146 7.34 4.31 21.06
N LEU A 147 6.96 5.03 22.12
CA LEU A 147 5.59 5.56 22.27
C LEU A 147 5.25 6.60 21.20
N LEU A 148 6.17 7.53 20.93
CA LEU A 148 6.00 8.52 19.86
C LEU A 148 5.97 7.87 18.48
N SER A 149 6.84 6.88 18.23
CA SER A 149 6.80 6.11 16.98
C SER A 149 5.48 5.35 16.81
N ALA A 150 4.99 4.68 17.86
CA ALA A 150 3.69 4.01 17.81
C ALA A 150 2.54 4.99 17.54
N LEU A 151 2.57 6.18 18.16
CA LEU A 151 1.61 7.25 17.93
C LEU A 151 1.70 7.81 16.50
N HIS A 152 2.92 7.96 15.98
CA HIS A 152 3.18 8.40 14.61
C HIS A 152 2.59 7.42 13.59
N ILE A 153 2.97 6.14 13.66
CA ILE A 153 2.42 5.10 12.78
C ILE A 153 0.90 4.98 12.93
N TYR A 154 0.37 5.08 14.14
CA TYR A 154 -1.08 5.08 14.36
C TYR A 154 -1.75 6.26 13.63
N SER A 155 -1.17 7.45 13.70
CA SER A 155 -1.71 8.65 13.05
C SER A 155 -1.71 8.50 11.53
N VAL A 156 -0.61 7.99 10.96
CA VAL A 156 -0.49 7.67 9.52
C VAL A 156 -1.55 6.64 9.09
N VAL A 157 -1.75 5.58 9.88
CA VAL A 157 -2.79 4.58 9.61
C VAL A 157 -4.19 5.22 9.66
N GLN A 158 -4.46 6.12 10.59
CA GLN A 158 -5.75 6.81 10.66
C GLN A 158 -5.96 7.76 9.49
N GLU A 159 -4.90 8.45 9.05
CA GLU A 159 -4.91 9.32 7.86
C GLU A 159 -5.26 8.52 6.60
N MET A 160 -4.57 7.40 6.36
CA MET A 160 -4.85 6.53 5.21
C MET A 160 -6.27 5.98 5.24
N ARG A 161 -6.76 5.65 6.44
CA ARG A 161 -8.14 5.25 6.63
C ARG A 161 -9.09 6.41 6.27
N ALA A 162 -8.72 7.66 6.56
CA ALA A 162 -9.58 8.83 6.39
C ALA A 162 -9.92 9.17 4.94
N ALA A 163 -9.06 8.80 4.01
CA ALA A 163 -9.28 8.89 2.58
C ALA A 163 -9.32 7.48 1.97
N PRO A 164 -10.46 6.77 2.02
CA PRO A 164 -10.53 5.39 1.57
C PRO A 164 -10.37 5.28 0.05
N VAL A 165 -9.35 4.50 -0.28
CA VAL A 165 -9.09 3.63 -1.43
C VAL A 165 -10.28 3.05 -2.27
N ASN A 166 -11.06 3.72 -3.13
CA ASN A 166 -12.12 3.02 -3.91
C ASN A 166 -11.58 2.19 -5.10
N THR A 167 -10.27 2.21 -5.34
CA THR A 167 -9.61 1.24 -6.22
C THR A 167 -9.50 -0.15 -5.55
N LEU A 168 -9.80 -1.20 -6.33
CA LEU A 168 -9.73 -2.59 -5.87
C LEU A 168 -8.28 -3.10 -5.79
N ASN A 169 -7.89 -3.57 -4.60
CA ASN A 169 -6.65 -4.32 -4.35
C ASN A 169 -7.00 -5.80 -4.01
N PRO A 170 -6.04 -6.74 -3.95
CA PRO A 170 -6.32 -8.15 -3.69
C PRO A 170 -7.05 -8.39 -2.36
N GLN A 171 -6.70 -7.64 -1.32
CA GLN A 171 -7.30 -7.76 0.00
C GLN A 171 -8.75 -7.22 0.04
N ARG A 172 -9.00 -6.03 -0.50
CA ARG A 172 -10.32 -5.40 -0.65
C ARG A 172 -11.23 -6.23 -1.52
N THR A 173 -10.71 -6.73 -2.65
CA THR A 173 -11.45 -7.64 -3.53
C THR A 173 -11.87 -8.90 -2.78
N ALA A 174 -10.94 -9.50 -2.04
CA ALA A 174 -11.25 -10.66 -1.21
C ALA A 174 -12.31 -10.34 -0.13
N MET A 175 -12.24 -9.17 0.53
CA MET A 175 -13.25 -8.78 1.53
C MET A 175 -14.64 -8.55 0.90
N VAL A 176 -14.70 -7.84 -0.23
CA VAL A 176 -15.95 -7.59 -0.98
C VAL A 176 -16.59 -8.89 -1.44
N VAL A 177 -15.79 -9.81 -1.97
CA VAL A 177 -16.25 -11.12 -2.46
C VAL A 177 -16.71 -11.99 -1.30
N ALA A 178 -15.97 -12.03 -0.19
CA ALA A 178 -16.37 -12.76 1.01
C ALA A 178 -17.70 -12.27 1.58
N ASP A 179 -17.90 -10.95 1.67
CA ASP A 179 -19.15 -10.36 2.15
C ASP A 179 -20.32 -10.70 1.21
N PHE A 180 -20.09 -10.66 -0.10
CA PHE A 180 -21.10 -11.01 -1.11
C PHE A 180 -21.48 -12.49 -1.06
N VAL A 181 -20.51 -13.40 -1.02
CA VAL A 181 -20.76 -14.85 -0.95
C VAL A 181 -21.53 -15.19 0.33
N LYS A 182 -21.20 -14.56 1.47
CA LYS A 182 -21.82 -14.85 2.75
C LYS A 182 -23.20 -14.21 2.94
N SER A 183 -23.41 -13.00 2.46
CA SER A 183 -24.59 -12.18 2.79
C SER A 183 -25.40 -11.69 1.59
N GLY A 184 -24.90 -11.92 0.37
CA GLY A 184 -25.49 -11.40 -0.87
C GLY A 184 -25.34 -9.88 -1.05
N LYS A 185 -24.60 -9.20 -0.16
CA LYS A 185 -24.42 -7.74 -0.16
C LYS A 185 -22.96 -7.36 -0.33
N VAL A 186 -22.73 -6.23 -1.01
CA VAL A 186 -21.40 -5.63 -1.18
C VAL A 186 -21.19 -4.49 -0.18
N SER A 187 -20.07 -4.53 0.53
CA SER A 187 -19.61 -3.47 1.44
C SER A 187 -19.05 -2.28 0.67
N SER A 188 -19.28 -1.07 1.17
CA SER A 188 -18.69 0.15 0.60
C SER A 188 -17.23 0.33 1.04
N PRO A 189 -16.44 1.18 0.35
CA PRO A 189 -15.10 1.56 0.79
C PRO A 189 -15.07 2.10 2.23
N ALA A 190 -16.11 2.86 2.64
CA ALA A 190 -16.24 3.37 4.00
C ALA A 190 -16.44 2.25 5.04
N ASP A 191 -17.18 1.20 4.70
CA ASP A 191 -17.39 0.04 5.58
C ASP A 191 -16.12 -0.80 5.73
N LEU A 192 -15.29 -0.85 4.67
CA LEU A 192 -14.07 -1.68 4.61
C LEU A 192 -12.82 -1.00 5.18
N ARG A 193 -12.81 0.34 5.27
CA ARG A 193 -11.74 1.17 5.82
C ARG A 193 -11.09 0.63 7.10
N TYR A 194 -11.89 0.19 8.06
CA TYR A 194 -11.39 -0.30 9.37
C TYR A 194 -11.13 -1.81 9.41
N ARG A 195 -11.65 -2.56 8.43
CA ARG A 195 -11.44 -4.01 8.28
C ARG A 195 -10.15 -4.31 7.52
N GLU A 196 -9.70 -3.39 6.67
CA GLU A 196 -8.43 -3.49 5.97
C GLU A 196 -7.25 -3.44 6.94
N ASN A 197 -6.29 -4.34 6.73
CA ASN A 197 -5.04 -4.37 7.46
C ASN A 197 -3.93 -3.76 6.61
N LEU A 198 -3.67 -2.47 6.82
CA LEU A 198 -2.66 -1.71 6.08
C LEU A 198 -1.23 -2.13 6.41
N LEU A 199 -0.97 -2.63 7.62
CA LEU A 199 0.38 -3.08 8.03
C LEU A 199 0.73 -4.45 7.45
N PHE A 200 -0.27 -5.29 7.16
CA PHE A 200 -0.09 -6.64 6.64
C PHE A 200 -1.03 -6.90 5.45
N PRO A 201 -0.69 -6.37 4.25
CA PRO A 201 -1.58 -6.42 3.08
C PRO A 201 -1.75 -7.82 2.49
N ASN A 202 -0.82 -8.75 2.78
CA ASN A 202 -0.83 -10.11 2.23
C ASN A 202 -1.69 -11.12 3.01
N ARG A 203 -2.63 -10.65 3.83
CA ARG A 203 -3.51 -11.55 4.58
C ARG A 203 -4.52 -12.20 3.64
N LEU A 204 -4.46 -13.54 3.54
CA LEU A 204 -5.44 -14.32 2.80
C LEU A 204 -6.76 -14.39 3.57
N ILE A 205 -7.86 -14.31 2.82
CA ILE A 205 -9.23 -14.38 3.35
C ILE A 205 -9.81 -15.73 2.93
N GLU A 206 -10.12 -16.55 3.93
CA GLU A 206 -10.53 -17.94 3.73
C GLU A 206 -11.89 -18.03 3.03
N GLU A 207 -12.79 -17.13 3.41
CA GLU A 207 -14.14 -16.98 2.86
C GLU A 207 -14.11 -16.51 1.40
N ALA A 208 -13.02 -15.87 0.98
CA ALA A 208 -12.78 -15.46 -0.41
C ALA A 208 -11.95 -16.49 -1.20
N GLY A 209 -11.75 -17.69 -0.67
CA GLY A 209 -11.04 -18.78 -1.33
C GLY A 209 -9.51 -18.72 -1.25
N ASN A 210 -8.92 -17.96 -0.33
CA ASN A 210 -7.47 -17.85 -0.13
C ASN A 210 -6.70 -17.56 -1.43
N VAL A 211 -7.19 -16.58 -2.19
CA VAL A 211 -6.65 -16.23 -3.50
C VAL A 211 -5.31 -15.50 -3.38
N VAL A 212 -4.33 -15.97 -4.15
CA VAL A 212 -3.02 -15.35 -4.33
C VAL A 212 -2.89 -14.92 -5.79
N VAL A 213 -2.69 -13.63 -6.02
CA VAL A 213 -2.52 -13.03 -7.35
C VAL A 213 -1.07 -12.69 -7.62
N GLY A 214 -0.72 -12.55 -8.91
CA GLY A 214 0.56 -11.98 -9.32
C GLY A 214 1.74 -12.91 -9.02
N GLN A 215 1.53 -14.22 -8.97
CA GLN A 215 2.62 -15.19 -8.87
C GLN A 215 3.08 -15.60 -10.27
N PRO A 216 4.38 -15.89 -10.45
CA PRO A 216 4.87 -16.44 -11.72
C PRO A 216 4.11 -17.72 -12.09
N ILE A 217 3.80 -17.90 -13.37
CA ILE A 217 3.06 -19.07 -13.89
C ILE A 217 3.66 -20.38 -13.37
N ARG A 218 4.99 -20.49 -13.33
CA ARG A 218 5.72 -21.68 -12.85
C ARG A 218 5.42 -22.05 -11.40
N LYS A 219 5.08 -21.07 -10.56
CA LYS A 219 4.72 -21.27 -9.15
C LYS A 219 3.24 -21.59 -8.99
N ALA A 220 2.39 -20.98 -9.82
CA ALA A 220 0.95 -21.24 -9.85
C ALA A 220 0.61 -22.58 -10.50
N ILE A 221 1.31 -22.99 -11.56
CA ILE A 221 1.05 -24.18 -12.38
C ILE A 221 2.35 -24.94 -12.60
N LYS A 222 2.46 -26.14 -12.02
CA LYS A 222 3.66 -27.00 -12.13
C LYS A 222 3.73 -27.83 -13.42
N LYS A 223 2.58 -28.19 -14.00
CA LYS A 223 2.48 -29.07 -15.16
C LYS A 223 1.90 -28.32 -16.37
N PRO A 224 2.53 -28.35 -17.55
CA PRO A 224 2.01 -27.69 -18.75
C PRO A 224 0.63 -28.22 -19.20
N GLN A 225 0.35 -29.51 -18.98
CA GLN A 225 -0.96 -30.12 -19.26
C GLN A 225 -2.06 -29.43 -18.47
N LYS A 226 -1.80 -29.10 -17.20
CA LYS A 226 -2.78 -28.42 -16.34
C LYS A 226 -3.11 -27.01 -16.82
N LEU A 227 -2.15 -26.33 -17.45
CA LEU A 227 -2.39 -25.03 -18.07
C LEU A 227 -3.37 -25.14 -19.24
N LYS A 228 -3.23 -26.17 -20.08
CA LYS A 228 -4.16 -26.42 -21.19
C LYS A 228 -5.57 -26.76 -20.67
N GLU A 229 -5.67 -27.64 -19.68
CA GLU A 229 -6.96 -27.99 -19.05
C GLU A 229 -7.68 -26.76 -18.47
N LEU A 230 -6.94 -25.88 -17.77
CA LEU A 230 -7.52 -24.66 -17.20
C LEU A 230 -7.94 -23.68 -18.30
N ARG A 231 -7.23 -23.65 -19.43
CA ARG A 231 -7.62 -22.82 -20.57
C ARG A 231 -8.89 -23.35 -21.24
N GLU A 232 -9.01 -24.66 -21.40
CA GLU A 232 -10.22 -25.30 -21.93
C GLU A 232 -11.42 -25.07 -21.01
N ALA A 233 -11.20 -25.01 -19.69
CA ALA A 233 -12.24 -24.68 -18.71
C ALA A 233 -12.70 -23.21 -18.76
N PHE A 234 -11.84 -22.30 -19.20
CA PHE A 234 -12.09 -20.85 -19.25
C PHE A 234 -11.74 -20.26 -20.63
N PRO A 235 -12.45 -20.63 -21.71
CA PRO A 235 -12.05 -20.28 -23.08
C PRO A 235 -12.16 -18.79 -23.39
N ASN A 236 -13.14 -18.09 -22.80
CA ASN A 236 -13.43 -16.68 -23.08
C ASN A 236 -12.94 -15.70 -22.00
N GLU A 237 -12.33 -16.22 -20.93
CA GLU A 237 -11.91 -15.40 -19.80
C GLU A 237 -10.42 -15.06 -19.88
N LYS A 238 -10.08 -13.88 -19.33
CA LYS A 238 -8.71 -13.35 -19.27
C LYS A 238 -8.00 -13.68 -17.96
N PHE A 239 -8.52 -14.68 -17.24
CA PHE A 239 -7.95 -15.14 -15.98
C PHE A 239 -7.87 -16.67 -15.98
N LEU A 240 -6.97 -17.20 -15.16
CA LEU A 240 -6.86 -18.63 -14.88
C LEU A 240 -6.86 -18.83 -13.37
N VAL A 241 -7.73 -19.72 -12.88
CA VAL A 241 -7.82 -20.08 -11.46
C VAL A 241 -7.32 -21.51 -11.28
N ASN A 242 -6.25 -21.68 -10.48
CA ASN A 242 -5.75 -22.99 -10.09
C ASN A 242 -5.78 -23.13 -8.57
N ARG A 243 -6.66 -24.00 -8.07
CA ARG A 243 -6.75 -24.29 -6.64
C ARG A 243 -5.79 -25.41 -6.25
N ARG A 244 -4.99 -25.17 -5.22
CA ARG A 244 -3.98 -26.11 -4.73
C ARG A 244 -3.98 -26.16 -3.22
N SER A 245 -4.47 -27.27 -2.67
CA SER A 245 -4.63 -27.45 -1.23
C SER A 245 -5.43 -26.27 -0.66
N GLU A 246 -4.88 -25.55 0.32
CA GLU A 246 -5.52 -24.41 0.99
C GLU A 246 -5.45 -23.08 0.23
N LYS A 247 -4.70 -22.99 -0.88
CA LYS A 247 -4.46 -21.73 -1.62
C LYS A 247 -4.99 -21.79 -3.03
N THR A 248 -5.61 -20.70 -3.48
CA THR A 248 -6.04 -20.55 -4.87
C THR A 248 -5.11 -19.60 -5.58
N TYR A 249 -4.45 -20.05 -6.64
CA TYR A 249 -3.60 -19.20 -7.46
C TYR A 249 -4.44 -18.64 -8.61
N MET A 250 -4.56 -17.32 -8.66
CA MET A 250 -5.20 -16.65 -9.78
C MET A 250 -4.13 -15.95 -10.62
N LEU A 251 -4.12 -16.27 -11.90
CA LEU A 251 -3.27 -15.64 -12.90
C LEU A 251 -4.14 -14.74 -13.76
N LEU A 252 -3.68 -13.51 -14.00
CA LEU A 252 -4.35 -12.55 -14.86
C LEU A 252 -3.55 -12.33 -16.14
N GLU A 253 -4.24 -12.28 -17.27
CA GLU A 253 -3.66 -11.93 -18.55
C GLU A 253 -3.28 -10.44 -18.57
N GLN A 254 -2.30 -10.04 -19.39
CA GLN A 254 -1.91 -8.63 -19.53
C GLN A 254 -3.10 -7.72 -19.87
N SER A 255 -4.03 -8.21 -20.70
CA SER A 255 -5.23 -7.47 -21.14
C SER A 255 -6.42 -7.53 -20.16
N ALA A 256 -6.23 -8.15 -18.98
CA ALA A 256 -7.28 -8.32 -17.97
C ALA A 256 -7.64 -7.01 -17.27
N THR A 257 -8.94 -6.80 -17.08
CA THR A 257 -9.53 -5.67 -16.36
C THR A 257 -9.83 -6.04 -14.91
N GLY A 258 -10.25 -5.07 -14.08
CA GLY A 258 -10.69 -5.37 -12.72
C GLY A 258 -11.94 -6.24 -12.64
N GLU A 259 -12.83 -6.15 -13.64
CA GLU A 259 -13.98 -7.04 -13.76
C GLU A 259 -13.55 -8.50 -14.00
N ASP A 260 -12.53 -8.73 -14.83
CA ASP A 260 -11.97 -10.08 -15.04
C ASP A 260 -11.36 -10.65 -13.75
N ALA A 261 -10.69 -9.80 -12.96
CA ALA A 261 -10.17 -10.20 -11.65
C ALA A 261 -11.31 -10.54 -10.67
N LEU A 262 -12.39 -9.76 -10.65
CA LEU A 262 -13.58 -10.03 -9.83
C LEU A 262 -14.25 -11.36 -10.19
N ARG A 263 -14.35 -11.69 -11.49
CA ARG A 263 -14.85 -12.99 -11.96
C ARG A 263 -14.01 -14.14 -11.41
N GLY A 264 -12.70 -14.05 -11.55
CA GLY A 264 -11.79 -15.08 -11.06
C GLY A 264 -11.87 -15.27 -9.54
N TRP A 265 -12.05 -14.18 -8.78
CA TRP A 265 -12.26 -14.26 -7.33
C TRP A 265 -13.57 -14.92 -6.94
N LEU A 266 -14.67 -14.63 -7.65
CA LEU A 266 -15.95 -15.28 -7.40
C LEU A 266 -15.90 -16.78 -7.68
N VAL A 267 -15.25 -17.19 -8.78
CA VAL A 267 -15.01 -18.61 -9.09
C VAL A 267 -14.22 -19.26 -7.96
N ALA A 268 -13.14 -18.62 -7.50
CA ALA A 268 -12.31 -19.13 -6.41
C ALA A 268 -13.09 -19.25 -5.09
N ALA A 269 -13.91 -18.26 -4.76
CA ALA A 269 -14.70 -18.25 -3.53
C ALA A 269 -15.80 -19.32 -3.57
N PHE A 270 -16.54 -19.46 -4.68
CA PHE A 270 -17.55 -20.50 -4.83
C PHE A 270 -16.95 -21.90 -4.86
N ALA A 271 -15.82 -22.09 -5.53
CA ALA A 271 -15.12 -23.38 -5.49
C ALA A 271 -14.70 -23.75 -4.05
N ALA A 272 -14.21 -22.77 -3.28
CA ALA A 272 -13.84 -22.98 -1.87
C ALA A 272 -15.06 -23.27 -0.98
N GLU A 273 -16.20 -22.62 -1.24
CA GLU A 273 -17.47 -22.88 -0.55
C GLU A 273 -17.98 -24.30 -0.84
N MET A 274 -18.00 -24.71 -2.11
CA MET A 274 -18.49 -26.02 -2.56
C MET A 274 -17.64 -27.18 -2.03
N GLU A 275 -16.33 -27.02 -1.94
CA GLU A 275 -15.43 -28.02 -1.35
C GLU A 275 -15.69 -28.19 0.15
N ARG A 276 -15.90 -27.08 0.88
CA ARG A 276 -16.23 -27.12 2.31
C ARG A 276 -17.59 -27.76 2.58
N SER A 277 -18.59 -27.45 1.77
CA SER A 277 -19.96 -27.96 1.97
C SER A 277 -20.13 -29.42 1.55
N SER A 278 -19.42 -29.85 0.50
CA SER A 278 -19.67 -31.14 -0.16
C SER A 278 -18.66 -32.22 0.21
N GLY A 279 -17.55 -31.88 0.87
CA GLY A 279 -16.43 -32.79 1.13
C GLY A 279 -15.79 -33.36 -0.14
N ARG A 280 -16.19 -32.87 -1.32
CA ARG A 280 -15.63 -33.24 -2.62
C ARG A 280 -14.23 -32.65 -2.73
N GLY A 281 -13.25 -33.47 -3.09
CA GLY A 281 -11.88 -33.01 -3.32
C GLY A 281 -11.78 -31.99 -4.46
N SER A 282 -10.68 -31.23 -4.51
CA SER A 282 -10.46 -30.23 -5.56
C SER A 282 -10.47 -30.86 -6.94
N GLY A 283 -11.47 -30.54 -7.75
CA GLY A 283 -11.70 -31.18 -9.04
C GLY A 283 -12.18 -30.19 -10.10
N GLN A 284 -11.95 -30.51 -11.36
CA GLN A 284 -12.35 -29.69 -12.50
C GLN A 284 -13.87 -29.53 -12.59
N ALA A 285 -14.64 -30.52 -12.15
CA ALA A 285 -16.09 -30.44 -12.04
C ALA A 285 -16.55 -29.35 -11.06
N VAL A 286 -15.87 -29.19 -9.92
CA VAL A 286 -16.19 -28.15 -8.93
C VAL A 286 -15.87 -26.76 -9.48
N LEU A 287 -14.76 -26.62 -10.22
CA LEU A 287 -14.42 -25.36 -10.88
C LEU A 287 -15.43 -24.99 -11.97
N HIS A 288 -15.94 -25.96 -12.72
CA HIS A 288 -16.98 -25.73 -13.73
C HIS A 288 -18.31 -25.30 -13.09
N GLU A 289 -18.73 -25.97 -12.02
CA GLU A 289 -19.96 -25.60 -11.27
C GLU A 289 -19.82 -24.20 -10.64
N ALA A 290 -18.66 -23.88 -10.08
CA ALA A 290 -18.34 -22.55 -9.55
C ALA A 290 -18.36 -21.47 -10.65
N TYR A 291 -17.90 -21.80 -11.85
CA TYR A 291 -17.95 -20.91 -13.01
C TYR A 291 -19.37 -20.62 -13.46
N GLU A 292 -20.23 -21.64 -13.61
CA GLU A 292 -21.64 -21.44 -13.95
C GLU A 292 -22.38 -20.59 -12.90
N LYS A 293 -22.09 -20.83 -11.60
CA LYS A 293 -22.66 -20.03 -10.51
C LYS A 293 -22.20 -18.57 -10.61
N MET A 294 -20.92 -18.35 -10.91
CA MET A 294 -20.36 -17.02 -11.11
C MET A 294 -21.05 -16.28 -12.27
N GLU A 295 -21.20 -16.90 -13.45
CA GLU A 295 -21.83 -16.26 -14.60
C GLU A 295 -23.26 -15.78 -14.30
N ARG A 296 -24.02 -16.56 -13.53
CA ARG A 296 -25.40 -16.21 -13.14
C ARG A 296 -25.46 -14.99 -12.22
N VAL A 297 -24.51 -14.85 -11.28
CA VAL A 297 -24.55 -13.79 -10.25
C VAL A 297 -23.75 -12.55 -10.62
N PHE A 298 -22.80 -12.67 -11.56
CA PHE A 298 -21.84 -11.62 -11.88
C PHE A 298 -22.48 -10.28 -12.29
N PRO A 299 -23.53 -10.22 -13.13
CA PRO A 299 -24.13 -8.94 -13.51
C PRO A 299 -24.72 -8.18 -12.31
N SER A 300 -25.37 -8.90 -11.39
CA SER A 300 -25.92 -8.32 -10.16
C SER A 300 -24.80 -7.86 -9.22
N PHE A 301 -23.76 -8.68 -9.07
CA PHE A 301 -22.61 -8.36 -8.25
C PHE A 301 -21.88 -7.09 -8.72
N VAL A 302 -21.52 -7.00 -10.00
CA VAL A 302 -20.80 -5.83 -10.54
C VAL A 302 -21.66 -4.57 -10.44
N ALA A 303 -22.97 -4.68 -10.67
CA ALA A 303 -23.88 -3.55 -10.48
C ALA A 303 -23.87 -3.05 -9.02
N GLN A 304 -23.85 -3.95 -8.03
CA GLN A 304 -23.73 -3.58 -6.62
C GLN A 304 -22.36 -2.97 -6.29
N VAL A 305 -21.27 -3.54 -6.83
CA VAL A 305 -19.90 -3.03 -6.64
C VAL A 305 -19.79 -1.59 -7.15
N LYS A 306 -20.25 -1.33 -8.39
CA LYS A 306 -20.30 0.02 -8.97
C LYS A 306 -21.20 0.97 -8.19
N ALA A 307 -22.39 0.52 -7.80
CA ALA A 307 -23.33 1.32 -7.02
C ALA A 307 -22.79 1.72 -5.63
N LYS A 308 -21.87 0.92 -5.07
CA LYS A 308 -21.18 1.20 -3.80
C LYS A 308 -19.95 2.09 -3.95
N GLY A 309 -19.62 2.53 -5.17
CA GLY A 309 -18.56 3.48 -5.46
C GLY A 309 -17.19 2.86 -5.76
N TRP A 310 -17.11 1.53 -5.94
CA TRP A 310 -15.86 0.86 -6.32
C TRP A 310 -15.55 1.05 -7.81
N TYR A 311 -14.27 1.23 -8.11
CA TYR A 311 -13.78 1.23 -9.48
C TYR A 311 -13.50 -0.20 -9.94
N THR A 312 -14.16 -0.62 -11.02
CA THR A 312 -14.07 -1.99 -11.56
C THR A 312 -13.25 -2.06 -12.84
N ASP A 313 -12.97 -0.93 -13.46
CA ASP A 313 -12.10 -0.79 -14.63
C ASP A 313 -10.63 -1.02 -14.24
N GLN A 314 -10.25 -0.58 -13.05
CA GLN A 314 -8.88 -0.68 -12.53
C GLN A 314 -8.79 -1.72 -11.41
N PHE A 315 -7.77 -2.58 -11.50
CA PHE A 315 -7.42 -3.51 -10.45
C PHE A 315 -5.91 -3.49 -10.24
N LEU A 316 -5.53 -3.40 -8.97
CA LEU A 316 -4.13 -3.35 -8.56
C LEU A 316 -3.68 -4.77 -8.23
N ASP A 317 -3.06 -5.44 -9.20
CA ASP A 317 -2.61 -6.84 -9.13
C ASP A 317 -1.55 -7.14 -8.05
N GLY A 318 -1.14 -6.13 -7.26
CA GLY A 318 -0.05 -6.22 -6.31
C GLY A 318 1.30 -6.26 -7.03
N SER A 319 1.80 -7.45 -7.35
CA SER A 319 3.16 -7.65 -7.92
C SER A 319 3.27 -7.34 -9.41
N GLY A 320 2.16 -7.08 -10.10
CA GLY A 320 2.13 -6.76 -11.53
C GLY A 320 2.54 -7.91 -12.47
N VAL A 321 2.73 -9.13 -11.95
CA VAL A 321 3.08 -10.29 -12.78
C VAL A 321 1.83 -10.80 -13.49
N ARG A 322 1.59 -10.23 -14.66
CA ARG A 322 0.60 -10.70 -15.63
C ARG A 322 1.26 -11.58 -16.68
N PHE A 323 0.53 -12.55 -17.20
CA PHE A 323 1.02 -13.35 -18.32
C PHE A 323 0.53 -12.77 -19.65
N ALA A 324 1.38 -12.83 -20.66
CA ALA A 324 0.98 -12.69 -22.05
C ALA A 324 1.19 -14.03 -22.74
N TYR A 325 0.32 -14.31 -23.70
CA TYR A 325 0.46 -15.44 -24.61
C TYR A 325 1.30 -15.05 -25.82
#